data_AF-A0A836XGB9-F1
#
_entry.id   AF-A0A836XGB9-F1
#
_cell.length_a   1.000
_cell.length_b   1.000
_cell.length_c   1.000
_cell.angle_alpha   90.00
_cell.angle_beta   90.00
_cell.angle_gamma   90.00
#
_symmetry.space_group_name_H-M   'P 1'
#
loop_
_entity.id
_entity.type
_entity.pdbx_description
1 polymer ?
#
loop_
_entity_poly.entity_id
_entity_poly.type
_entity_poly.pdbx_seq_one_letter_code
_entity_poly.pdbx_strand_id
1 'polypeptide(L)'
;MTKSKTCIGKATGKPLSEYESEREAEEGADHVHMKYGRKLVPYQCDTCGQWHTAPENRRTPSSKCPVCTGADGKPKDSYRSQTEAQRRADILRKEQGAELRVYACEHKHGWHLTKGNGR
;
A
#
# COMPACT_ATOMS: atom_id res chain seq x y z
N MET A 1 -5.43 13.45 -17.13
CA MET A 1 -4.92 13.14 -15.77
C MET A 1 -5.45 14.17 -14.79
N THR A 2 -6.40 13.77 -13.95
CA THR A 2 -6.96 14.63 -12.90
C THR A 2 -6.23 14.35 -11.58
N LYS A 3 -6.17 15.34 -10.70
CA LYS A 3 -5.61 15.17 -9.35
C LYS A 3 -6.72 14.89 -8.36
N SER A 4 -6.50 13.86 -7.55
CA SER A 4 -7.46 13.42 -6.56
C SER A 4 -7.71 14.48 -5.49
N LYS A 5 -8.99 14.72 -5.19
CA LYS A 5 -9.40 15.57 -4.07
C LYS A 5 -9.41 14.80 -2.74
N THR A 6 -9.48 13.47 -2.79
CA THR A 6 -9.72 12.60 -1.63
C THR A 6 -8.51 11.71 -1.31
N CYS A 7 -7.75 11.28 -2.32
CA CYS A 7 -6.61 10.40 -2.16
C CYS A 7 -5.30 11.19 -2.18
N ILE A 8 -4.72 11.37 -1.00
CA ILE A 8 -3.43 12.03 -0.80
C ILE A 8 -2.34 10.98 -0.56
N GLY A 9 -1.25 11.07 -1.31
CA GLY A 9 -0.11 10.17 -1.17
C GLY A 9 0.56 10.37 0.19
N LYS A 10 0.45 9.39 1.09
CA LYS A 10 0.99 9.48 2.46
C LYS A 10 2.47 9.86 2.55
N ALA A 11 3.28 9.48 1.57
CA ALA A 11 4.71 9.79 1.52
C ALA A 11 5.03 11.16 0.91
N THR A 12 4.16 11.71 0.08
CA THR A 12 4.43 12.95 -0.67
C THR A 12 3.60 14.12 -0.18
N GLY A 13 2.50 13.88 0.55
CA GLY A 13 1.49 14.88 0.90
C GLY A 13 0.73 15.43 -0.31
N LYS A 14 0.95 14.88 -1.51
CA LYS A 14 0.37 15.39 -2.76
C LYS A 14 -0.82 14.55 -3.21
N PRO A 15 -1.82 15.18 -3.85
CA PRO A 15 -2.88 14.48 -4.59
C PRO A 15 -2.34 13.38 -5.51
N LEU A 16 -2.92 12.18 -5.40
CA LEU A 16 -2.68 11.11 -6.36
C LEU A 16 -3.25 11.47 -7.73
N SER A 17 -2.66 10.93 -8.79
CA SER A 17 -3.24 11.00 -10.12
C SER A 17 -4.40 9.99 -10.21
N GLU A 18 -5.53 10.43 -10.75
CA GLU A 18 -6.72 9.62 -11.00
C GLU A 18 -6.83 9.29 -12.49
N TYR A 19 -7.22 8.05 -12.75
CA TYR A 19 -7.52 7.50 -14.07
C TYR A 19 -8.87 6.79 -14.01
N GLU A 20 -9.64 6.84 -15.09
CA GLU A 20 -10.98 6.25 -15.14
C GLU A 20 -10.94 4.75 -15.45
N SER A 21 -9.83 4.28 -16.05
CA SER A 21 -9.63 2.87 -16.39
C SER A 21 -8.21 2.40 -16.10
N GLU A 22 -8.04 1.08 -16.01
CA GLU A 22 -6.73 0.43 -15.89
C GLU A 22 -5.81 0.81 -17.05
N ARG A 23 -6.32 0.75 -18.29
CA ARG A 23 -5.58 1.10 -19.51
C ARG A 23 -4.99 2.52 -19.46
N GLU A 24 -5.77 3.51 -19.01
CA GLU A 24 -5.26 4.88 -18.86
C GLU A 24 -4.16 4.98 -17.78
N ALA A 25 -4.30 4.21 -16.70
CA ALA A 25 -3.29 4.16 -15.64
C ALA A 25 -2.01 3.47 -16.12
N GLU A 26 -2.11 2.45 -16.98
CA GLU A 26 -0.99 1.80 -17.65
C GLU A 26 -0.25 2.77 -18.58
N GLU A 27 -0.98 3.45 -19.47
CA GLU A 27 -0.40 4.48 -20.35
C GLU A 27 0.31 5.58 -19.54
N GLY A 28 -0.27 5.98 -18.41
CA GLY A 28 0.35 6.92 -17.48
C GLY A 28 1.61 6.37 -16.79
N ALA A 29 1.63 5.09 -16.43
CA ALA A 29 2.79 4.42 -15.86
C ALA A 29 3.94 4.30 -16.87
N ASP A 30 3.62 3.92 -18.11
CA ASP A 30 4.58 3.80 -19.20
C ASP A 30 5.20 5.15 -19.56
N HIS A 31 4.39 6.22 -19.60
CA HIS A 31 4.90 7.57 -19.79
C HIS A 31 5.93 7.96 -18.72
N VAL A 32 5.65 7.64 -17.44
CA VAL A 32 6.58 7.91 -16.33
C VAL A 32 7.83 7.04 -16.42
N HIS A 33 7.70 5.79 -16.86
CA HIS A 33 8.83 4.90 -17.05
C HIS A 33 9.75 5.40 -18.17
N MET A 34 9.20 5.73 -19.34
CA MET A 34 9.97 6.26 -20.47
C MET A 34 10.67 7.58 -20.13
N LYS A 35 9.99 8.48 -19.40
CA LYS A 35 10.51 9.82 -19.11
C LYS A 35 11.48 9.88 -17.93
N TYR A 36 11.27 9.07 -16.90
CA TYR A 36 11.99 9.18 -15.62
C TYR A 36 12.61 7.85 -15.14
N GLY A 37 12.48 6.77 -15.90
CA GLY A 37 12.97 5.43 -15.53
C GLY A 37 12.25 4.78 -14.34
N ARG A 38 11.15 5.38 -13.86
CA ARG A 38 10.44 4.90 -12.66
C ARG A 38 9.33 3.93 -13.05
N LYS A 39 9.40 2.70 -12.54
CA LYS A 39 8.34 1.71 -12.72
C LYS A 39 7.19 1.96 -11.74
N LEU A 40 6.04 2.30 -12.29
CA LEU A 40 4.78 2.42 -11.57
C LEU A 40 3.85 1.28 -11.99
N VAL A 41 2.97 0.87 -11.08
CA VAL A 41 2.00 -0.21 -11.30
C VAL A 41 0.60 0.34 -11.00
N PRO A 42 -0.38 0.16 -11.90
CA PRO A 42 -1.77 0.49 -11.65
C PRO A 42 -2.39 -0.31 -10.50
N TYR A 43 -3.36 0.29 -9.82
CA TYR A 43 -4.27 -0.39 -8.91
C TYR A 43 -5.58 0.39 -8.78
N GLN A 44 -6.69 -0.33 -8.64
CA GLN A 44 -7.97 0.27 -8.32
C GLN A 44 -8.02 0.63 -6.83
N CYS A 45 -8.48 1.84 -6.52
CA CYS A 45 -8.57 2.32 -5.15
C CYS A 45 -9.89 1.89 -4.49
N ASP A 46 -9.81 1.14 -3.40
CA ASP A 46 -10.99 0.76 -2.61
C ASP A 46 -11.70 1.96 -1.95
N THR A 47 -11.04 3.12 -1.84
CA THR A 47 -11.59 4.32 -1.18
C THR A 47 -12.38 5.22 -2.12
N CYS A 48 -11.89 5.42 -3.35
CA CYS A 48 -12.52 6.34 -4.31
C CYS A 48 -13.03 5.66 -5.59
N GLY A 49 -12.73 4.38 -5.80
CA GLY A 49 -13.12 3.61 -6.99
C GLY A 49 -12.26 3.86 -8.24
N GLN A 50 -11.50 4.97 -8.27
CA GLN A 50 -10.62 5.34 -9.39
C GLN A 50 -9.34 4.50 -9.44
N TRP A 51 -8.69 4.52 -10.59
CA TRP A 51 -7.37 3.92 -10.76
C TRP A 51 -6.26 4.91 -10.37
N HIS A 52 -5.26 4.39 -9.68
CA HIS A 52 -4.05 5.11 -9.28
C HIS A 52 -2.82 4.31 -9.68
N THR A 53 -1.66 4.96 -9.65
CA THR A 53 -0.37 4.30 -9.86
C THR A 53 0.48 4.38 -8.60
N ALA A 54 1.18 3.29 -8.29
CA ALA A 54 2.13 3.23 -7.18
C ALA A 54 3.48 2.69 -7.66
N PRO A 55 4.61 3.16 -7.10
CA PRO A 55 5.91 2.57 -7.37
C PRO A 55 5.90 1.05 -7.17
N GLU A 56 6.42 0.29 -8.14
CA GLU A 56 6.47 -1.17 -8.10
C GLU A 56 7.15 -1.68 -6.81
N ASN A 57 8.22 -1.01 -6.40
CA ASN A 57 8.95 -1.34 -5.18
C ASN A 57 8.18 -1.07 -3.88
N ARG A 58 7.00 -0.41 -3.92
CA ARG A 58 6.10 -0.22 -2.77
C ARG A 58 5.00 -1.27 -2.69
N ARG A 59 4.81 -2.10 -3.73
CA ARG A 59 3.81 -3.17 -3.71
C ARG A 59 4.21 -4.24 -2.71
N THR A 60 3.37 -4.40 -1.70
CA THR A 60 3.40 -5.47 -0.72
C THR A 60 2.02 -6.13 -0.73
N PRO A 61 1.79 -7.09 -1.63
CA PRO A 61 0.50 -7.79 -1.71
C PRO A 61 0.15 -8.38 -0.35
N SER A 62 -1.12 -8.21 0.04
CA SER A 62 -1.69 -8.80 1.24
C SER A 62 -3.15 -9.14 0.99
N SER A 63 -3.66 -10.14 1.69
CA SER A 63 -5.09 -10.38 1.84
C SER A 63 -5.60 -9.76 3.13
N LYS A 64 -6.92 -9.79 3.34
CA LYS A 64 -7.51 -9.46 4.65
C LYS A 64 -7.57 -10.72 5.51
N CYS A 65 -7.21 -10.60 6.78
CA CYS A 65 -7.37 -11.66 7.76
C CYS A 65 -8.85 -11.84 8.10
N PRO A 66 -9.41 -13.07 8.02
CA PRO A 66 -10.83 -13.28 8.30
C PRO A 66 -11.18 -13.20 9.79
N VAL A 67 -10.19 -13.25 10.69
CA VAL A 67 -10.40 -13.34 12.14
C VAL A 67 -9.89 -12.10 12.88
N CYS A 68 -8.67 -11.65 12.55
CA CYS A 68 -8.02 -10.59 13.32
C CYS A 68 -8.39 -9.20 12.83
N THR A 69 -8.82 -8.34 13.74
CA THR A 69 -9.12 -6.92 13.48
C THR A 69 -8.06 -5.99 14.11
N GLY A 70 -7.90 -4.82 13.52
CA GLY A 70 -7.09 -3.73 14.06
C GLY A 70 -7.84 -2.92 15.12
N ALA A 71 -7.15 -1.98 15.75
CA ALA A 71 -7.75 -1.05 16.71
C ALA A 71 -8.79 -0.11 16.08
N ASP A 72 -8.80 0.00 14.75
CA ASP A 72 -9.78 0.74 13.95
C ASP A 72 -11.00 -0.11 13.55
N GLY A 73 -11.10 -1.34 14.08
CA GLY A 73 -12.18 -2.28 13.77
C GLY A 73 -12.08 -2.94 12.39
N LYS A 74 -11.07 -2.62 11.58
CA LYS A 74 -10.92 -3.18 10.23
C LYS A 74 -10.16 -4.51 10.26
N PRO A 75 -10.44 -5.45 9.34
CA PRO A 75 -9.63 -6.66 9.20
C PRO A 75 -8.15 -6.32 8.99
N LYS A 76 -7.26 -6.97 9.73
CA LYS A 76 -5.81 -6.80 9.56
C LYS A 76 -5.38 -7.28 8.19
N ASP A 77 -4.39 -6.61 7.61
CA ASP A 77 -3.67 -7.14 6.46
C ASP A 77 -2.93 -8.42 6.87
N SER A 78 -2.95 -9.41 5.98
CA SER A 78 -2.24 -10.67 6.14
C SER A 78 -1.25 -10.88 4.99
N TYR A 79 0.03 -10.95 5.35
CA TYR A 79 1.13 -11.20 4.42
C TYR A 79 1.48 -12.69 4.43
N ARG A 80 1.88 -13.24 3.27
CA ARG A 80 2.14 -14.68 3.15
C ARG A 80 3.39 -15.12 3.91
N SER A 81 4.32 -14.20 4.16
CA SER A 81 5.58 -14.47 4.86
C SER A 81 6.00 -13.32 5.77
N GLN A 82 6.84 -13.65 6.76
CA GLN A 82 7.46 -12.66 7.65
C GLN A 82 8.23 -11.60 6.86
N THR A 83 8.98 -12.03 5.84
CA THR A 83 9.78 -11.13 5.00
C THR A 83 8.93 -10.11 4.26
N GLU A 84 7.75 -10.49 3.78
CA GLU A 84 6.84 -9.55 3.12
C GLU A 84 6.20 -8.55 4.09
N ALA A 85 5.78 -9.04 5.27
CA ALA A 85 5.31 -8.16 6.34
C ALA A 85 6.43 -7.19 6.78
N GLN A 86 7.66 -7.67 6.93
CA GLN A 86 8.81 -6.86 7.32
C GLN A 86 9.12 -5.79 6.27
N ARG A 87 9.13 -6.16 4.98
CA ARG A 87 9.28 -5.20 3.88
C ARG A 87 8.20 -4.10 3.95
N ARG A 88 6.95 -4.46 4.26
CA ARG A 88 5.90 -3.46 4.44
C ARG A 88 6.14 -2.57 5.66
N ALA A 89 6.56 -3.13 6.79
CA ALA A 89 6.90 -2.37 7.98
C ALA A 89 8.02 -1.35 7.69
N ASP A 90 9.07 -1.75 6.97
CA ASP A 90 10.19 -0.87 6.60
C ASP A 90 9.77 0.26 5.65
N ILE A 91 8.89 -0.03 4.68
CA ILE A 91 8.30 0.99 3.80
C ILE A 91 7.52 2.01 4.63
N LEU A 92 6.67 1.55 5.55
CA LEU A 92 5.86 2.42 6.40
C LEU A 92 6.72 3.24 7.38
N ARG A 93 7.79 2.67 7.94
CA ARG A 93 8.77 3.39 8.76
C ARG A 93 9.42 4.52 7.97
N LYS A 94 9.93 4.22 6.76
CA LYS A 94 10.61 5.22 5.91
C LYS A 94 9.69 6.37 5.49
N GLU A 95 8.41 6.09 5.29
CA GLU A 95 7.47 7.07 4.71
C GLU A 95 6.68 7.85 5.75
N GLN A 96 6.39 7.24 6.89
CA GLN A 96 5.45 7.77 7.88
C GLN A 96 6.06 7.81 9.29
N GLY A 97 7.31 7.37 9.47
CA GLY A 97 7.92 7.21 10.78
C GLY A 97 7.24 6.15 11.65
N ALA A 98 6.41 5.28 11.06
CA ALA A 98 5.64 4.30 11.81
C ALA A 98 6.52 3.13 12.25
N GLU A 99 6.71 2.99 13.56
CA GLU A 99 7.38 1.82 14.14
C GLU A 99 6.39 0.66 14.28
N LEU A 100 6.53 -0.33 13.40
CA LEU A 100 5.65 -1.50 13.36
C LEU A 100 6.45 -2.77 13.63
N ARG A 101 5.86 -3.67 14.42
CA ARG A 101 6.35 -5.02 14.66
C ARG A 101 5.56 -6.03 13.81
N VAL A 102 6.29 -6.98 13.25
CA VAL A 102 5.76 -8.13 12.52
C VAL A 102 5.53 -9.30 13.48
N TYR A 103 4.42 -10.00 13.37
CA TYR A 103 4.15 -11.22 14.13
C TYR A 103 3.28 -12.20 13.34
N ALA A 104 3.43 -13.50 13.62
CA ALA A 104 2.63 -14.53 12.99
C ALA A 104 1.19 -14.50 13.53
N CYS A 105 0.22 -14.74 12.65
CA CYS A 105 -1.18 -14.89 13.03
C CYS A 105 -1.35 -16.16 13.88
N GLU A 106 -1.96 -16.03 15.06
CA GLU A 106 -2.26 -17.15 15.95
C GLU A 106 -3.21 -18.18 15.30
N HIS A 107 -4.05 -17.72 14.36
CA HIS A 107 -4.95 -18.55 13.58
C HIS A 107 -4.34 -19.05 12.25
N LYS A 108 -3.02 -18.92 12.05
CA LYS A 108 -2.29 -19.40 10.86
C LYS A 108 -2.72 -18.77 9.53
N HIS A 109 -3.29 -17.56 9.55
CA HIS A 109 -3.69 -16.85 8.33
C HIS A 109 -2.58 -16.03 7.66
N GLY A 110 -1.34 -16.08 8.16
CA GLY A 110 -0.20 -15.34 7.62
C GLY A 110 0.48 -14.48 8.69
N TRP A 111 0.98 -13.32 8.29
CA TRP A 111 1.74 -12.40 9.13
C TRP A 111 1.07 -11.04 9.21
N HIS A 112 1.07 -10.44 10.40
CA HIS A 112 0.41 -9.17 10.69
C HIS A 112 1.40 -8.10 11.11
N LEU A 113 0.95 -6.85 10.99
CA LEU A 113 1.61 -5.69 11.57
C LEU A 113 0.87 -5.20 12.82
N THR A 114 1.63 -4.77 13.81
CA THR A 114 1.13 -4.07 15.00
C THR A 114 2.06 -2.93 15.35
N LYS A 115 1.60 -1.93 16.12
CA LYS A 115 2.48 -0.88 16.64
C LYS A 115 3.59 -1.52 17.48
N GLY A 116 4.83 -1.11 17.25
CA GLY A 116 5.91 -1.38 18.19
C GLY A 116 5.60 -0.67 19.49
N ASN A 117 5.81 -1.34 20.63
CA ASN A 117 5.85 -0.63 21.90
C ASN A 117 7.14 0.18 21.87
N GLY A 118 7.06 1.45 21.44
CA GLY A 118 8.13 2.41 21.65
C GLY A 118 8.44 2.45 23.14
N ARG A 119 9.70 2.24 23.49
CA ARG A 119 10.24 2.70 24.78
C ARG A 119 10.59 4.17 24.66
#